data_AF-A0A1I2WI43-F1
#
_entry.id   AF-A0A1I2WI43-F1
#
_cell.length_a   1.000
_cell.length_b   1.000
_cell.length_c   1.000
_cell.angle_alpha   90.00
_cell.angle_beta   90.00
_cell.angle_gamma   90.00
#
_symmetry.space_group_name_H-M   'P 1'
#
loop_
_entity.id
_entity.type
_entity.pdbx_description
1 polymer ?
#
loop_
_entity_poly.entity_id
_entity_poly.type
_entity_poly.pdbx_seq_one_letter_code
_entity_poly.pdbx_strand_id
1 'polypeptide(L)'
;MEPGGEREPVTICGYESRYDQILETALNEYADVPCSDYYRDGYNLALRMKEYREAHLLFLHDSRVPATNNLAGRLLRFIKRKQNPAVSLRSIKSLELLCDSMSVLFLMRKEGGSLYDKVSTVFG
;
A
#
# COMPACT_ATOMS: atom_id res chain seq x y z
N MET A 1 -12.08 -2.04 -15.59
CA MET A 1 -11.44 -0.78 -15.16
C MET A 1 -11.21 -0.05 -16.45
N GLU A 2 -12.10 0.89 -16.76
CA GLU A 2 -12.10 1.61 -18.04
C GLU A 2 -10.74 2.30 -18.28
N PRO A 3 -10.26 2.36 -19.53
CA PRO A 3 -9.02 3.05 -19.87
C PRO A 3 -9.17 4.54 -19.52
N GLY A 4 -8.12 5.08 -18.90
CA GLY A 4 -8.13 6.39 -18.26
C GLY A 4 -8.55 7.50 -19.19
N GLY A 5 -9.66 8.16 -18.87
CA GLY A 5 -9.92 9.51 -19.34
C GLY A 5 -8.77 10.42 -18.92
N GLU A 6 -8.32 11.27 -19.84
CA GLU A 6 -7.32 12.30 -19.57
C GLU A 6 -7.77 13.10 -18.33
N ARG A 7 -6.93 13.07 -17.28
CA ARG A 7 -7.23 13.77 -16.04
C ARG A 7 -6.92 15.24 -16.28
N GLU A 8 -7.96 16.06 -16.32
CA GLU A 8 -7.76 17.50 -16.53
C GLU A 8 -6.93 18.09 -15.36
N PRO A 9 -5.91 18.90 -15.67
CA PRO A 9 -5.01 19.47 -14.65
C PRO A 9 -5.76 20.34 -13.63
N VAL A 10 -6.86 20.96 -14.05
CA VAL A 10 -7.74 21.77 -13.19
C VAL A 10 -8.39 20.91 -12.09
N THR A 11 -8.80 19.68 -12.42
CA THR A 11 -9.43 18.77 -11.45
C THR A 11 -8.39 18.24 -10.45
N ILE A 12 -7.17 17.96 -10.90
CA ILE A 12 -6.08 17.48 -10.02
C ILE A 12 -5.73 18.54 -8.98
N CYS A 13 -5.52 19.79 -9.41
CA CYS A 13 -5.21 20.91 -8.51
C CYS A 13 -6.29 21.12 -7.43
N GLY A 14 -7.57 20.91 -7.78
CA GLY A 14 -8.67 20.96 -6.82
C GLY A 14 -8.59 19.89 -5.74
N TYR A 15 -8.22 18.65 -6.10
CA TYR A 15 -8.03 17.57 -5.12
C TYR A 15 -6.83 17.81 -4.21
N GLU A 16 -5.72 18.27 -4.77
CA GLU A 16 -4.52 18.61 -4.00
C GLU A 16 -4.80 19.73 -2.99
N SER A 17 -5.45 20.79 -3.44
CA SER A 17 -5.83 21.92 -2.58
C SER A 17 -6.76 21.48 -1.45
N ARG A 18 -7.74 20.62 -1.74
CA ARG A 18 -8.64 20.07 -0.72
C ARG A 18 -7.91 19.19 0.28
N TYR A 19 -6.95 18.38 -0.19
CA TYR A 19 -6.13 17.54 0.69
C TYR A 19 -5.32 18.42 1.67
N ASP A 20 -4.72 19.50 1.17
CA ASP A 20 -3.94 20.42 1.99
C ASP A 20 -4.80 21.17 3.00
N GLN A 21 -6.00 21.64 2.61
CA GLN A 21 -6.94 22.28 3.53
C GLN A 21 -7.35 21.36 4.69
N ILE A 22 -7.57 20.07 4.42
CA ILE A 22 -7.91 19.10 5.46
C ILE A 22 -6.74 18.93 6.44
N LEU A 23 -5.51 18.84 5.93
CA LEU A 23 -4.32 18.71 6.79
C LEU A 23 -4.05 19.98 7.60
N GLU A 24 -4.21 21.15 7.00
CA GLU A 24 -4.06 22.42 7.69
C GLU A 24 -5.09 22.54 8.81
N THR A 25 -6.36 22.20 8.54
CA THR A 25 -7.41 22.17 9.57
C THR A 25 -7.03 21.26 10.73
N ALA A 26 -6.63 20.02 10.45
CA ALA A 26 -6.23 19.07 11.49
C ALA A 26 -5.03 19.56 12.30
N LEU A 27 -4.02 20.15 11.66
CA LEU A 27 -2.83 20.65 12.35
C LEU A 27 -3.12 21.88 13.21
N ASN A 28 -4.02 22.76 12.76
CA ASN A 28 -4.47 23.91 13.54
C ASN A 28 -5.26 23.44 14.78
N GLU A 29 -6.17 22.47 14.63
CA GLU A 29 -6.88 21.88 15.77
C GLU A 29 -5.91 21.29 16.80
N TYR A 30 -4.86 20.59 16.36
CA TYR A 30 -3.84 20.04 17.25
C TYR A 30 -2.86 21.09 17.81
N ALA A 31 -2.76 22.28 17.21
CA ALA A 31 -2.02 23.40 17.76
C ALA A 31 -2.79 24.08 18.90
N ASP A 32 -4.11 24.23 18.74
CA ASP A 32 -5.00 24.82 19.74
C ASP A 32 -5.28 23.85 20.90
N VAL A 33 -5.55 22.59 20.58
CA VAL A 33 -5.82 21.52 21.53
C VAL A 33 -4.76 20.44 21.34
N PRO A 34 -3.66 20.49 22.11
CA PRO A 34 -2.58 19.53 21.96
C PRO A 34 -3.09 18.12 22.22
N CYS A 35 -2.59 17.20 21.41
CA CYS A 35 -2.94 15.80 21.54
C CYS A 35 -2.58 15.26 22.93
N SER A 36 -3.53 14.59 23.59
CA SER A 36 -3.25 13.89 24.84
C SER A 36 -2.35 12.68 24.60
N ASP A 37 -1.60 12.26 25.62
CA ASP A 37 -0.77 11.06 25.56
C ASP A 37 -1.54 9.78 25.23
N TYR A 38 -2.86 9.79 25.46
CA TYR A 38 -3.76 8.66 25.30
C TYR A 38 -4.34 8.54 23.88
N TYR A 39 -4.38 9.62 23.08
CA TYR A 39 -5.02 9.63 21.75
C TYR A 39 -4.12 10.19 20.63
N ARG A 40 -2.88 9.70 20.55
CA ARG A 40 -1.85 10.16 19.59
C ARG A 40 -2.03 9.75 18.14
N ASP A 41 -2.88 8.77 17.87
CA ASP A 41 -2.98 8.18 16.53
C ASP A 41 -3.48 9.17 15.47
N GLY A 42 -4.42 10.06 15.81
CA GLY A 42 -4.92 11.08 14.89
C GLY A 42 -3.85 12.11 14.53
N TYR A 43 -3.12 12.60 15.52
CA TYR A 43 -2.01 13.53 15.32
C TYR A 43 -0.88 12.90 14.48
N ASN A 44 -0.48 11.67 14.83
CA ASN A 44 0.51 10.92 14.07
C ASN A 44 0.05 10.64 12.63
N LEU A 45 -1.25 10.40 12.42
CA LEU A 45 -1.81 10.25 11.08
C LEU A 45 -1.67 11.56 10.28
N ALA A 46 -2.04 12.70 10.85
CA ALA A 46 -1.91 14.00 10.19
C ALA A 46 -0.44 14.30 9.82
N LEU A 47 0.51 14.03 10.73
CA LEU A 47 1.94 14.18 10.46
C LEU A 47 2.41 13.28 9.31
N ARG A 48 2.06 11.99 9.33
CA ARG A 48 2.41 11.07 8.24
C ARG A 48 1.77 11.49 6.92
N MET A 49 0.53 11.97 6.94
CA MET A 49 -0.14 12.45 5.73
C MET A 49 0.49 13.71 5.15
N LYS A 50 1.06 14.58 6.00
CA LYS A 50 1.87 15.72 5.58
C LYS A 50 3.22 15.28 5.01
N GLU A 51 3.93 14.40 5.71
CA GLU A 51 5.25 13.89 5.30
C GLU A 51 5.19 13.14 3.97
N TYR A 52 4.20 12.25 3.80
CA TYR A 52 4.04 11.40 2.62
C TYR A 52 2.97 11.91 1.64
N ARG A 53 2.68 13.22 1.65
CA ARG A 53 1.67 13.85 0.78
C ARG A 53 1.85 13.45 -0.69
N GLU A 54 3.06 13.60 -1.22
CA GLU A 54 3.36 13.30 -2.64
C GLU A 54 3.06 11.84 -2.97
N ALA A 55 3.44 10.91 -2.08
CA ALA A 55 3.17 9.49 -2.26
C ALA A 55 1.67 9.17 -2.21
N HIS A 56 0.90 9.81 -1.33
CA HIS A 56 -0.54 9.62 -1.24
C HIS A 56 -1.29 10.13 -2.48
N LEU A 57 -0.79 11.19 -3.11
CA LEU A 57 -1.42 11.81 -4.27
C LEU A 57 -0.83 11.33 -5.60
N LEU A 58 0.22 10.49 -5.58
CA LEU A 58 0.92 9.99 -6.76
C LEU A 58 -0.01 9.32 -7.78
N PHE A 59 -1.04 8.61 -7.32
CA PHE A 59 -2.02 7.97 -8.20
C PHE A 59 -2.82 8.93 -9.06
N LEU A 60 -2.85 10.24 -8.73
CA LEU A 60 -3.48 11.30 -9.52
C LEU A 60 -2.61 11.69 -10.73
N HIS A 61 -1.29 11.58 -10.59
CA HIS A 61 -0.31 11.99 -11.60
C HIS A 61 0.19 10.82 -12.45
N ASP A 62 0.33 9.63 -11.86
CA ASP A 62 0.81 8.44 -12.55
C ASP A 62 -0.30 7.38 -12.64
N SER A 63 -0.73 7.09 -13.87
CA SER A 63 -1.77 6.07 -14.15
C SER A 63 -1.32 4.64 -13.85
N ARG A 64 0.01 4.41 -13.75
CA ARG A 64 0.58 3.10 -13.37
C ARG A 64 0.41 2.82 -11.89
N VAL A 65 0.21 3.86 -11.07
CA VAL A 65 0.01 3.74 -9.63
C VAL A 65 -1.49 3.56 -9.36
N PRO A 66 -1.92 2.41 -8.81
CA PRO A 66 -3.32 2.19 -8.49
C PRO A 66 -3.79 3.13 -7.38
N ALA A 67 -5.03 3.62 -7.48
CA ALA A 67 -5.66 4.44 -6.43
C ALA A 67 -5.95 3.66 -5.13
N THR A 68 -5.71 2.35 -5.09
CA THR A 68 -5.97 1.52 -3.90
C THR A 68 -4.78 0.64 -3.57
N ASN A 69 -4.49 0.52 -2.27
CA ASN A 69 -3.42 -0.36 -1.78
C ASN A 69 -3.89 -1.82 -1.58
N ASN A 70 -4.96 -2.22 -2.27
CA ASN A 70 -5.62 -3.52 -2.07
C ASN A 70 -4.73 -4.71 -2.39
N LEU A 71 -3.90 -4.60 -3.44
CA LEU A 71 -2.98 -5.66 -3.84
C LEU A 71 -1.93 -5.91 -2.75
N ALA A 72 -1.25 -4.86 -2.28
CA ALA A 72 -0.24 -5.00 -1.23
C ALA A 72 -0.86 -5.55 0.06
N GLY A 73 -2.03 -5.03 0.47
CA GLY A 73 -2.76 -5.54 1.62
C GLY A 73 -3.14 -7.01 1.49
N ARG A 74 -3.59 -7.45 0.30
CA ARG A 74 -3.93 -8.86 0.02
C ARG A 74 -2.69 -9.76 0.11
N LEU A 75 -1.56 -9.34 -0.45
CA LEU A 75 -0.30 -10.09 -0.39
C LEU A 75 0.23 -10.18 1.04
N LEU A 76 0.22 -9.07 1.78
CA LEU A 76 0.67 -9.04 3.18
C LEU A 76 -0.21 -9.92 4.09
N ARG A 77 -1.53 -9.98 3.83
CA ARG A 77 -2.45 -10.88 4.57
C ARG A 77 -2.08 -12.35 4.43
N PHE A 78 -1.47 -12.77 3.33
CA PHE A 78 -0.98 -14.14 3.19
C PHE A 78 0.19 -14.39 4.15
N ILE A 79 1.17 -13.49 4.17
CA ILE A 79 2.33 -13.57 5.06
C ILE A 79 1.91 -13.54 6.53
N LYS A 80 1.07 -12.59 6.93
CA LYS A 80 0.53 -12.52 8.30
C LYS A 80 -0.20 -13.80 8.71
N ARG A 81 -1.00 -14.40 7.81
CA ARG A 81 -1.65 -15.68 8.07
C ARG A 81 -0.68 -16.84 8.23
N LYS A 82 0.46 -16.84 7.53
CA LYS A 82 1.51 -17.85 7.71
C LYS A 82 2.30 -17.67 9.00
N GLN A 83 2.46 -16.43 9.47
CA GLN A 83 3.09 -16.13 10.75
C GLN A 83 2.25 -16.65 11.93
N ASN A 84 0.93 -16.65 11.85
CA ASN A 84 0.06 -17.02 12.98
C ASN A 84 0.24 -18.48 13.46
N PRO A 85 0.24 -19.52 12.58
CA PRO A 85 0.58 -20.89 12.99
C PRO A 85 2.06 -21.09 13.33
N ALA A 86 2.95 -20.32 12.68
CA ALA A 86 4.39 -20.44 12.91
C ALA A 86 4.85 -19.77 14.22
N VAL A 87 3.97 -18.97 14.86
CA VAL A 87 4.24 -18.04 15.98
C VAL A 87 5.23 -16.93 15.61
N SER A 88 6.35 -17.28 14.98
CA SER A 88 7.32 -16.37 14.39
C SER A 88 8.02 -17.00 13.18
N LEU A 89 8.53 -16.18 12.29
CA LEU A 89 9.53 -16.62 11.32
C LEU A 89 10.89 -16.62 12.02
N ARG A 90 11.64 -17.73 11.89
CA ARG A 90 12.88 -17.96 12.66
C ARG A 90 14.00 -16.96 12.32
N SER A 91 13.92 -16.27 11.18
CA SER A 91 14.84 -15.20 10.79
C SER A 91 14.23 -14.31 9.70
N ILE A 92 14.78 -13.10 9.52
CA ILE A 92 14.44 -12.22 8.39
C ILE A 92 14.72 -12.92 7.05
N LYS A 93 15.83 -13.65 6.95
CA LYS A 93 16.17 -14.44 5.76
C LYS A 93 15.10 -15.47 5.38
N SER A 94 14.44 -16.08 6.37
CA SER A 94 13.33 -17.00 6.12
C SER A 94 12.07 -16.30 5.60
N LEU A 95 11.85 -15.03 6.00
CA LEU A 95 10.79 -14.19 5.46
C LEU A 95 11.08 -13.79 4.01
N GLU A 96 12.31 -13.36 3.72
CA GLU A 96 12.75 -13.00 2.37
C GLU A 96 12.56 -14.18 1.41
N LEU A 97 13.06 -15.37 1.76
CA LEU A 97 12.89 -16.57 0.93
C LEU A 97 11.41 -16.91 0.67
N LEU A 98 10.56 -16.73 1.69
CA LEU A 98 9.12 -16.94 1.54
C LEU A 98 8.52 -15.91 0.56
N CYS A 99 8.87 -14.63 0.70
CA CYS A 99 8.41 -13.57 -0.20
C CYS A 99 8.86 -13.82 -1.65
N ASP A 100 10.10 -14.23 -1.86
CA ASP A 100 10.64 -14.54 -3.19
C ASP A 100 9.91 -15.72 -3.82
N SER A 101 9.77 -16.82 -3.07
CA SER A 101 9.05 -18.01 -3.52
C SER A 101 7.60 -17.68 -3.89
N MET A 102 6.93 -16.87 -3.08
CA MET A 102 5.55 -16.45 -3.35
C MET A 102 5.44 -15.52 -4.55
N SER A 103 6.43 -14.66 -4.78
CA SER A 103 6.47 -13.77 -5.94
C SER A 103 6.57 -14.56 -7.24
N VAL A 104 7.42 -15.59 -7.29
CA VAL A 104 7.52 -16.51 -8.43
C VAL A 104 6.20 -17.23 -8.68
N LEU A 105 5.59 -17.83 -7.65
CA LEU A 105 4.31 -18.54 -7.77
C LEU A 105 3.17 -17.62 -8.22
N PHE A 106 3.16 -16.37 -7.75
CA PHE A 106 2.17 -15.38 -8.14
C PHE A 106 2.31 -14.99 -9.62
N LEU A 107 3.55 -14.81 -10.09
CA LEU A 107 3.84 -14.52 -11.49
C LEU A 107 3.40 -15.66 -12.42
N MET A 108 3.79 -16.90 -12.09
CA MET A 108 3.41 -18.10 -12.85
C MET A 108 1.90 -18.25 -12.97
N ARG A 109 1.16 -17.93 -11.89
CA ARG A 109 -0.31 -17.95 -11.91
C ARG A 109 -0.91 -16.83 -12.75
N LYS A 110 -0.29 -15.64 -12.78
CA LYS A 110 -0.78 -14.49 -13.56
C LYS A 110 -0.65 -14.73 -15.06
N GLU A 111 0.39 -15.42 -15.49
CA GLU A 111 0.63 -15.82 -16.88
C GLU A 111 -0.35 -16.89 -17.42
N GLY A 112 -1.23 -17.45 -16.58
CA GLY A 112 -2.19 -18.48 -16.98
C GLY A 112 -1.59 -19.88 -17.15
N GLY A 113 -2.44 -20.88 -17.43
CA GLY A 113 -2.04 -22.28 -17.55
C GLY A 113 -1.94 -23.04 -16.21
N SER A 114 -1.60 -24.33 -16.28
CA SER A 114 -1.40 -25.19 -15.11
C SER A 114 -0.15 -24.75 -14.33
N LEU A 115 -0.34 -24.40 -13.05
CA LEU A 115 0.78 -24.10 -12.16
C LEU A 115 1.68 -25.32 -11.97
N TYR A 116 1.09 -26.51 -11.92
CA TYR A 116 1.84 -27.76 -11.74
C TYR A 116 2.83 -27.97 -12.89
N ASP A 117 2.38 -27.80 -14.14
CA ASP A 117 3.21 -28.03 -15.32
C ASP A 117 4.37 -27.03 -15.38
N LYS A 118 4.11 -25.77 -15.01
CA LYS A 118 5.15 -24.73 -14.93
C LYS A 118 6.19 -25.04 -13.85
N VAL A 119 5.77 -25.47 -12.67
CA VAL A 119 6.69 -25.85 -11.59
C VAL A 119 7.47 -27.11 -11.98
N SER A 120 6.80 -28.09 -12.58
CA SER A 120 7.41 -29.31 -13.12
C SER A 120 8.46 -29.01 -14.20
N THR A 121 8.27 -27.99 -15.02
CA THR A 121 9.25 -27.64 -16.07
C THR A 121 10.54 -27.06 -15.47
N VAL A 122 10.44 -26.40 -14.31
CA VAL A 122 11.61 -25.78 -13.65
C VAL A 122 12.36 -26.76 -12.74
N PHE A 123 11.65 -27.70 -12.12
CA PHE A 123 12.19 -28.57 -11.06
C PHE A 123 12.08 -30.08 -11.31
N GLY A 124 11.39 -30.51 -12.37
CA GLY A 124 11.26 -31.92 -12.78
C GLY A 124 12.36 -32.33 -13.74
#